data_AF-A0A3M0KAW2-F1
#
_entry.id   AF-A0A3M0KAW2-F1
#
_cell.length_a   1.000
_cell.length_b   1.000
_cell.length_c   1.000
_cell.angle_alpha   90.00
_cell.angle_beta   90.00
_cell.angle_gamma   90.00
#
_symmetry.space_group_name_H-M   'P 1'
#
loop_
_entity.id
_entity.type
_entity.pdbx_description
1 polymer ?
#
loop_
_entity_poly.entity_id
_entity_poly.type
_entity_poly.pdbx_seq_one_letter_code
_entity_poly.pdbx_strand_id
1 'polypeptide(L)'
;MNRFTMAKLKQLVARPDVVEMHDVTTQDPKLLVHLKVTRNSVLVPWHWCVTRKYLQGKRGIEKPPFKLREFIQHTGIQETREALQEKEQKMMKPKMQEKVHHEMGKIDIDYQRLHDTFFKWQTKPKLTIHRDLYYEGKDFETRVKEM
;
A
#
# COMPACT_ATOMS: atom_id res chain seq x y z
N MET A 1 -16.76 -30.84 25.22
CA MET A 1 -15.50 -30.32 24.62
C MET A 1 -14.65 -29.72 25.74
N ASN A 2 -13.49 -30.31 26.07
CA ASN A 2 -12.57 -29.77 27.07
C ASN A 2 -11.73 -28.65 26.44
N ARG A 3 -12.11 -27.39 26.68
CA ARG A 3 -11.31 -26.22 26.27
C ARG A 3 -10.21 -25.96 27.29
N PHE A 4 -9.02 -25.58 26.83
CA PHE A 4 -7.96 -25.10 27.71
C PHE A 4 -8.30 -23.69 28.21
N THR A 5 -7.85 -23.36 29.42
CA THR A 5 -7.78 -21.95 29.82
C THR A 5 -6.54 -21.30 29.19
N MET A 6 -6.56 -19.98 28.99
CA MET A 6 -5.43 -19.25 28.40
C MET A 6 -4.14 -19.46 29.22
N ALA A 7 -4.24 -19.41 30.55
CA ALA A 7 -3.12 -19.64 31.45
C ALA A 7 -2.52 -21.06 31.26
N LYS A 8 -3.38 -22.08 31.17
CA LYS A 8 -2.94 -23.47 30.98
C LYS A 8 -2.28 -23.67 29.61
N LEU A 9 -2.78 -23.02 28.56
CA LEU A 9 -2.16 -23.09 27.23
C LEU A 9 -0.79 -22.42 27.23
N LYS A 10 -0.66 -21.23 27.84
CA LYS A 10 0.63 -20.53 27.96
C LYS A 10 1.68 -21.33 28.74
N GLN A 11 1.28 -22.11 29.75
CA GLN A 11 2.20 -22.97 30.49
C GLN A 11 2.73 -24.16 29.67
N LEU A 12 2.00 -24.60 28.64
CA LEU A 12 2.33 -25.82 27.87
C LEU A 12 3.16 -25.53 26.61
N VAL A 13 3.18 -24.30 26.12
CA VAL A 13 3.84 -23.91 24.87
C VAL A 13 5.18 -23.25 25.18
N ALA A 14 6.22 -23.60 24.41
CA ALA A 14 7.55 -23.00 24.53
C ALA A 14 7.60 -21.47 24.30
N ARG A 15 6.70 -20.94 23.47
CA ARG A 15 6.56 -19.51 23.17
C ARG A 15 5.16 -19.00 23.53
N PRO A 16 4.95 -18.59 24.80
CA PRO A 16 3.64 -18.14 25.28
C PRO A 16 3.26 -16.73 24.80
N ASP A 17 4.19 -15.98 24.21
CA ASP A 17 4.03 -14.63 23.67
C ASP A 17 3.04 -14.57 22.50
N VAL A 18 3.01 -15.62 21.67
CA VAL A 18 2.15 -15.68 20.48
C VAL A 18 0.73 -16.16 20.75
N VAL A 19 0.42 -16.53 21.99
CA VAL A 19 -0.88 -17.10 22.37
C VAL A 19 -1.91 -15.99 22.51
N GLU A 20 -2.94 -16.05 21.66
CA GLU A 20 -4.05 -15.10 21.62
C GLU A 20 -5.28 -15.65 22.35
N MET A 21 -6.21 -14.75 22.69
CA MET A 21 -7.45 -15.12 23.38
C MET A 21 -8.31 -16.10 22.57
N HIS A 22 -8.25 -16.05 21.24
CA HIS A 22 -9.04 -16.89 20.35
C HIS A 22 -8.47 -18.31 20.18
N ASP A 23 -7.22 -18.56 20.60
CA ASP A 23 -6.58 -19.86 20.38
C ASP A 23 -7.20 -20.98 21.22
N VAL A 24 -7.72 -20.64 22.39
CA VAL A 24 -8.35 -21.60 23.32
C VAL A 24 -9.67 -22.18 22.82
N THR A 25 -10.31 -21.54 21.84
CA THR A 25 -11.59 -21.98 21.27
C THR A 25 -11.41 -22.84 20.02
N THR A 26 -10.18 -23.02 19.55
CA THR A 26 -9.85 -23.83 18.37
C THR A 26 -9.97 -25.33 18.68
N GLN A 27 -10.17 -26.16 17.65
CA GLN A 27 -10.24 -27.62 17.80
C GLN A 27 -8.95 -28.22 18.37
N ASP A 28 -7.79 -27.76 17.89
CA ASP A 28 -6.47 -28.12 18.43
C ASP A 28 -5.63 -26.86 18.73
N PRO A 29 -5.68 -26.36 19.99
CA PRO A 29 -4.91 -25.19 20.39
C PRO A 29 -3.40 -25.39 20.39
N LYS A 30 -2.90 -26.63 20.59
CA LYS A 30 -1.46 -26.89 20.65
C LYS A 30 -0.84 -26.83 19.26
N LEU A 31 -1.49 -27.48 18.30
CA LEU A 31 -1.06 -27.45 16.90
C LEU A 31 -1.12 -26.04 16.32
N LEU A 32 -2.20 -25.29 16.59
CA LEU A 32 -2.34 -23.92 16.11
C LEU A 32 -1.18 -23.04 16.58
N VAL A 33 -0.84 -23.10 17.87
CA VAL A 33 0.26 -22.30 18.42
C VAL A 33 1.60 -22.78 17.87
N HIS A 34 1.79 -24.09 17.68
CA HIS A 34 2.99 -24.62 17.01
C HIS A 34 3.16 -24.01 15.61
N LEU A 35 2.08 -23.94 14.81
CA LEU A 35 2.09 -23.34 13.48
C LEU A 35 2.37 -21.83 13.50
N LYS A 36 1.81 -21.11 14.48
CA LYS A 36 2.09 -19.67 14.66
C LYS A 36 3.58 -19.41 14.92
N VAL A 37 4.25 -20.30 15.67
CA VAL A 37 5.67 -20.18 16.03
C VAL A 37 6.62 -20.62 14.91
N THR A 38 6.13 -21.36 13.91
CA THR A 38 6.97 -21.87 12.82
C THR A 38 7.79 -20.77 12.16
N ARG A 39 9.06 -21.06 11.87
CA ARG A 39 9.98 -20.11 11.24
C ARG A 39 9.39 -19.61 9.93
N ASN A 40 9.41 -18.30 9.73
CA ASN A 40 8.91 -17.63 8.52
C ASN A 40 7.39 -17.69 8.32
N SER A 41 6.64 -18.05 9.37
CA SER A 41 5.20 -17.87 9.36
C SER A 41 4.84 -16.38 9.34
N VAL A 42 3.72 -16.10 8.67
CA VAL A 42 3.04 -14.81 8.68
C VAL A 42 1.78 -14.97 9.54
N LEU A 43 1.59 -14.07 10.49
CA LEU A 43 0.40 -14.08 11.35
C LEU A 43 -0.84 -13.65 10.57
N VAL A 44 -2.00 -14.09 11.06
CA VAL A 44 -3.30 -13.71 10.50
C VAL A 44 -3.51 -12.20 10.70
N PRO A 45 -3.90 -11.44 9.66
CA PRO A 45 -4.13 -9.99 9.78
C PRO A 45 -5.21 -9.64 10.80
N TRP A 46 -4.95 -8.68 11.69
CA TRP A 46 -5.80 -8.31 12.83
C TRP A 46 -7.27 -8.01 12.51
N HIS A 47 -7.57 -7.55 11.29
CA HIS A 47 -8.94 -7.18 10.90
C HIS A 47 -9.91 -8.37 10.78
N TRP A 48 -9.44 -9.61 10.86
CA TRP A 48 -10.29 -10.81 10.74
C TRP A 48 -11.38 -10.87 11.81
N CYS A 49 -11.09 -10.37 13.02
CA CYS A 49 -12.03 -10.36 14.15
C CYS A 49 -12.73 -9.01 14.33
N VAL A 50 -12.66 -8.12 13.33
CA VAL A 50 -13.23 -6.78 13.37
C VAL A 50 -14.51 -6.75 12.52
N THR A 51 -15.60 -6.20 13.08
CA THR A 51 -16.90 -6.12 12.40
C THR A 51 -16.89 -5.17 11.20
N ARG A 52 -16.02 -4.16 11.23
CA ARG A 52 -15.86 -3.18 10.16
C ARG A 52 -15.18 -3.81 8.95
N LYS A 53 -15.64 -3.49 7.73
CA LYS A 53 -14.92 -3.94 6.52
C LYS A 53 -13.53 -3.28 6.46
N TYR A 54 -12.53 -4.05 6.06
CA TYR A 54 -11.08 -3.78 6.20
C TYR A 54 -10.59 -2.33 5.95
N LEU A 55 -11.11 -1.62 4.95
CA LEU A 55 -10.66 -0.25 4.58
C LEU A 55 -11.74 0.84 4.80
N GLN A 56 -12.82 0.52 5.52
CA GLN A 56 -13.89 1.49 5.74
C GLN A 56 -13.50 2.59 6.73
N GLY A 57 -12.44 2.44 7.52
CA GLY A 57 -11.81 3.46 8.39
C GLY A 57 -11.31 4.67 7.66
N LYS A 58 -10.86 4.48 6.42
CA LYS A 58 -10.35 5.56 5.59
C LYS A 58 -11.42 6.49 5.01
N ARG A 59 -12.71 6.22 5.25
CA ARG A 59 -13.80 7.14 4.84
C ARG A 59 -13.67 8.45 5.61
N GLY A 60 -13.51 9.56 4.90
CA GLY A 60 -13.34 10.90 5.47
C GLY A 60 -11.90 11.38 5.60
N ILE A 61 -10.92 10.51 5.35
CA ILE A 61 -9.51 10.91 5.24
C ILE A 61 -9.23 11.24 3.77
N GLU A 62 -8.92 12.50 3.49
CA GLU A 62 -8.50 12.90 2.16
C GLU A 62 -7.08 12.38 1.88
N LYS A 63 -6.97 11.49 0.89
CA LYS A 63 -5.69 10.96 0.46
C LYS A 63 -5.08 11.95 -0.55
N PRO A 64 -3.82 12.38 -0.37
CA PRO A 64 -3.17 13.23 -1.36
C PRO A 64 -3.10 12.52 -2.72
N PRO A 65 -3.11 13.27 -3.83
CA PRO A 65 -2.89 12.72 -5.16
C PRO A 65 -1.58 11.94 -5.25
N PHE A 66 -1.49 11.08 -6.26
CA PHE A 66 -0.28 10.30 -6.47
C PHE A 66 0.91 11.19 -6.80
N LYS A 67 1.96 11.16 -5.97
CA LYS A 67 3.22 11.86 -6.23
C LYS A 67 4.11 10.98 -7.10
N LEU A 68 4.48 11.48 -8.27
CA LEU A 68 5.47 10.83 -9.13
C LEU A 68 6.84 10.79 -8.44
N ARG A 69 7.66 9.80 -8.79
CA ARG A 69 9.03 9.75 -8.30
C ARG A 69 9.85 10.88 -8.92
N GLU A 70 10.83 11.38 -8.18
CA GLU A 70 11.65 12.54 -8.54
C GLU A 70 12.24 12.41 -9.96
N PHE A 71 12.84 11.27 -10.30
CA PHE A 71 13.41 11.07 -11.64
C PHE A 71 12.36 11.18 -12.77
N ILE A 72 11.11 10.76 -12.52
CA ILE A 72 10.02 10.91 -13.50
C ILE A 72 9.52 12.36 -13.54
N GLN A 73 9.43 13.03 -12.38
CA GLN A 73 9.04 14.44 -12.31
C GLN A 73 10.00 15.33 -13.09
N HIS A 74 11.30 15.03 -13.05
CA HIS A 74 12.32 15.74 -13.82
C HIS A 74 12.15 15.66 -15.35
N THR A 75 11.30 14.77 -15.88
CA THR A 75 10.96 14.80 -17.32
C THR A 75 10.10 16.00 -17.71
N GLY A 76 9.44 16.65 -16.76
CA GLY A 76 8.49 17.73 -17.00
C GLY A 76 7.10 17.25 -17.47
N ILE A 77 6.90 15.92 -17.60
CA ILE A 77 5.63 15.35 -18.09
C ILE A 77 4.41 15.77 -17.26
N GLN A 78 4.61 15.96 -15.95
CA GLN A 78 3.54 16.33 -15.04
C GLN A 78 3.00 17.73 -15.40
N GLU A 79 3.89 18.71 -15.55
CA GLU A 79 3.55 20.10 -15.89
C GLU A 79 2.93 20.21 -17.29
N THR A 80 3.52 19.52 -18.29
CA THR A 80 2.98 19.54 -19.66
C THR A 80 1.56 18.96 -19.72
N ARG A 81 1.31 17.88 -18.97
CA ARG A 81 0.00 17.23 -18.94
C ARG A 81 -1.03 18.01 -18.14
N GLU A 82 -0.64 18.63 -17.04
CA GLU A 82 -1.49 19.54 -16.25
C GLU A 82 -1.91 20.75 -17.10
N ALA A 83 -0.97 21.39 -17.81
CA ALA A 83 -1.27 22.51 -18.70
C ALA A 83 -2.23 22.15 -19.86
N LEU A 84 -2.14 20.91 -20.39
CA LEU A 84 -3.08 20.42 -21.40
C LEU A 84 -4.46 20.15 -20.82
N GLN A 85 -4.53 19.55 -19.63
CA GLN A 85 -5.79 19.29 -18.96
C GLN A 85 -6.54 20.59 -18.64
N GLU A 86 -5.84 21.65 -18.23
CA GLU A 86 -6.43 22.98 -18.03
C GLU A 86 -6.95 23.61 -19.33
N LYS A 87 -6.23 23.43 -20.45
CA LYS A 87 -6.69 23.89 -21.77
C LYS A 87 -7.93 23.12 -22.22
N GLU A 88 -7.97 21.80 -22.02
CA GLU A 88 -9.12 20.96 -22.37
C GLU A 88 -10.35 21.21 -21.48
N GLN A 89 -10.21 21.77 -20.28
CA GLN A 89 -11.37 22.15 -19.46
C GLN A 89 -12.10 23.40 -19.98
N LYS A 90 -11.47 24.19 -20.87
CA LYS A 90 -12.07 25.42 -21.40
C LYS A 90 -13.05 25.11 -22.56
N MET A 91 -14.35 25.20 -22.25
CA MET A 91 -15.55 25.26 -23.14
C MET A 91 -15.76 24.14 -24.20
N MET A 92 -17.03 23.79 -24.42
CA MET A 92 -17.45 22.73 -25.37
C MET A 92 -17.29 23.10 -26.86
N LYS A 93 -17.32 24.40 -27.19
CA LYS A 93 -17.19 24.91 -28.57
C LYS A 93 -15.81 24.66 -29.20
N PRO A 94 -14.67 25.01 -28.57
CA PRO A 94 -13.34 24.75 -29.14
C PRO A 94 -13.06 23.25 -29.33
N LYS A 95 -13.59 22.37 -28.47
CA LYS A 95 -13.45 20.91 -28.61
C LYS A 95 -14.02 20.36 -29.93
N MET A 96 -15.13 20.91 -30.42
CA MET A 96 -15.74 20.46 -31.67
C MET A 96 -14.89 20.86 -32.89
N GLN A 97 -14.24 22.03 -32.85
CA GLN A 97 -13.35 22.49 -33.92
C GLN A 97 -12.03 21.71 -33.95
N GLU A 98 -11.45 21.46 -32.77
CA GLU A 98 -10.19 20.73 -32.61
C GLU A 98 -10.30 19.24 -32.99
N LYS A 99 -11.53 18.69 -33.02
CA LYS A 99 -11.80 17.34 -33.54
C LYS A 99 -11.76 17.28 -35.07
N VAL A 100 -12.06 18.39 -35.75
CA VAL A 100 -12.05 18.50 -37.23
C VAL A 100 -10.65 18.87 -37.73
N HIS A 101 -9.97 19.77 -37.02
CA HIS A 101 -8.58 20.14 -37.27
C HIS A 101 -7.75 19.85 -36.02
N HIS A 102 -7.17 18.65 -35.98
CA HIS A 102 -6.35 18.23 -34.85
C HIS A 102 -4.90 18.73 -35.00
N GLU A 103 -4.43 19.49 -34.01
CA GLU A 103 -3.01 19.82 -33.88
C GLU A 103 -2.25 18.65 -33.26
N MET A 104 -1.40 18.01 -34.06
CA MET A 104 -0.47 16.97 -33.62
C MET A 104 0.69 17.60 -32.81
N GLY A 105 1.30 16.84 -31.89
CA GLY A 105 2.51 17.29 -31.17
C GLY A 105 2.27 18.16 -29.92
N LYS A 106 1.07 18.11 -29.32
CA LYS A 106 0.74 18.86 -28.09
C LYS A 106 1.66 18.57 -26.89
N ILE A 107 2.31 17.41 -26.90
CA ILE A 107 3.34 17.01 -25.94
C ILE A 107 4.54 16.62 -26.77
N ASP A 108 5.56 17.47 -26.78
CA ASP A 108 6.86 17.16 -27.37
C ASP A 108 7.85 16.85 -26.25
N ILE A 109 8.18 15.57 -26.09
CA ILE A 109 9.16 15.12 -25.11
C ILE A 109 10.21 14.32 -25.86
N ASP A 110 11.46 14.75 -25.67
CA ASP A 110 12.63 14.07 -26.21
C ASP A 110 12.71 12.61 -25.71
N TYR A 111 12.73 11.67 -26.65
CA TYR A 111 12.90 10.25 -26.41
C TYR A 111 14.21 9.94 -25.66
N GLN A 112 15.28 10.69 -25.95
CA GLN A 112 16.56 10.49 -25.28
C GLN A 112 16.46 10.82 -23.78
N ARG A 113 15.70 11.87 -23.44
CA ARG A 113 15.43 12.26 -22.06
C ARG A 113 14.61 11.20 -21.31
N LEU A 114 13.62 10.60 -21.97
CA LEU A 114 12.84 9.48 -21.39
C LEU A 114 13.72 8.26 -21.15
N HIS A 115 14.55 7.90 -22.13
CA HIS A 115 15.51 6.81 -21.99
C HIS A 115 16.44 7.04 -20.78
N ASP A 116 17.09 8.21 -20.72
CA ASP A 116 18.01 8.52 -19.62
C ASP A 116 17.31 8.55 -18.25
N THR A 117 16.05 8.97 -18.20
CA THR A 117 15.24 8.95 -16.97
C THR A 117 15.06 7.54 -16.40
N PHE A 118 14.73 6.57 -17.25
CA PHE A 118 14.47 5.19 -16.81
C PHE A 118 15.72 4.33 -16.70
N PHE A 119 16.78 4.64 -17.44
CA PHE A 119 17.98 3.80 -17.47
C PHE A 119 19.18 4.39 -16.73
N LYS A 120 19.31 5.72 -16.63
CA LYS A 120 20.43 6.37 -15.90
C LYS A 120 20.02 6.86 -14.52
N TRP A 121 18.84 7.47 -14.40
CA TRP A 121 18.41 8.16 -13.16
C TRP A 121 17.44 7.35 -12.29
N GLN A 122 17.16 6.09 -12.66
CA GLN A 122 16.23 5.25 -11.93
C GLN A 122 16.71 4.96 -10.51
N THR A 123 15.87 5.29 -9.54
CA THR A 123 16.15 4.98 -8.12
C THR A 123 15.29 3.83 -7.63
N LYS A 124 15.92 2.93 -6.86
CA LYS A 124 15.24 1.80 -6.22
C LYS A 124 14.23 2.32 -5.19
N PRO A 125 12.96 1.87 -5.22
CA PRO A 125 12.00 2.29 -4.21
C PRO A 125 12.34 1.75 -2.83
N LYS A 126 11.73 2.36 -1.82
CA LYS A 126 11.64 1.77 -0.49
C LYS A 126 10.79 0.50 -0.58
N LEU A 127 11.44 -0.65 -0.40
CA LEU A 127 10.79 -1.95 -0.34
C LEU A 127 10.52 -2.32 1.11
N THR A 128 9.54 -3.18 1.32
CA THR A 128 9.24 -3.78 2.62
C THR A 128 9.79 -5.20 2.66
N ILE A 129 10.13 -5.66 3.87
CA ILE A 129 10.60 -7.03 4.07
C ILE A 129 9.42 -8.02 4.08
N HIS A 130 9.72 -9.30 3.86
CA HIS A 130 8.73 -10.34 4.09
C HIS A 130 8.22 -10.29 5.54
N ARG A 131 6.92 -10.56 5.74
CA ARG A 131 6.15 -10.39 7.00
C ARG A 131 5.77 -8.95 7.39
N ASP A 132 6.08 -7.94 6.57
CA ASP A 132 5.61 -6.58 6.80
C ASP A 132 4.20 -6.36 6.21
N LEU A 133 3.16 -6.83 6.91
CA LEU A 133 1.77 -6.80 6.42
C LEU A 133 1.13 -5.42 6.51
N TYR A 134 0.27 -5.13 5.54
CA TYR A 134 -0.50 -3.90 5.53
C TYR A 134 -1.72 -4.01 6.46
N TYR A 135 -2.04 -2.92 7.15
CA TYR A 135 -3.29 -2.76 7.89
C TYR A 135 -3.75 -1.30 7.83
N GLU A 136 -5.03 -1.10 8.09
CA GLU A 136 -5.63 0.23 8.15
C GLU A 136 -5.01 1.02 9.29
N GLY A 137 -4.32 2.12 8.97
CA GLY A 137 -3.55 2.91 9.94
C GLY A 137 -2.04 2.89 9.70
N LYS A 138 -1.52 1.86 9.01
CA LYS A 138 -0.07 1.69 8.78
C LYS A 138 0.61 2.89 8.10
N ASP A 139 -0.12 3.63 7.25
CA ASP A 139 0.42 4.82 6.57
C ASP A 139 0.61 6.02 7.50
N PHE A 140 -0.08 6.06 8.65
CA PHE A 140 -0.04 7.15 9.64
C PHE A 140 0.93 6.88 10.78
N GLU A 141 1.37 5.64 10.93
CA GLU A 141 2.33 5.29 11.95
C GLU A 141 3.70 5.87 11.61
N THR A 142 4.17 6.77 12.47
CA THR A 142 5.52 7.28 12.36
C THR A 142 6.46 6.16 12.83
N ARG A 143 7.27 5.62 11.92
CA ARG A 143 8.33 4.69 12.30
C ARG A 143 9.26 5.41 13.27
N VAL A 144 9.28 4.98 14.54
CA VAL A 144 10.31 5.39 15.47
C VAL A 144 11.63 4.92 14.87
N LYS A 145 12.48 5.85 14.42
CA LYS A 145 13.87 5.54 14.14
C LYS A 145 14.47 5.14 15.49
N GLU A 146 14.71 3.86 15.70
CA GLU A 146 15.70 3.46 16.69
C GLU A 146 17.00 4.22 16.35
N MET A 147 17.55 4.91 17.35
CA MET A 147 18.83 5.61 17.27
C MET A 147 19.96 4.65 16.98
#